data_AF-A0AAD3CMM6-F1
#
_entry.id   AF-A0AAD3CMM6-F1
#
_cell.length_a   1.000
_cell.length_b   1.000
_cell.length_c   1.000
_cell.angle_alpha   90.00
_cell.angle_beta   90.00
_cell.angle_gamma   90.00
#
_symmetry.space_group_name_H-M   'P 1'
#
loop_
_entity.id
_entity.type
_entity.pdbx_description
1 polymer ?
#
loop_
_entity_poly.entity_id
_entity_poly.type
_entity_poly.pdbx_seq_one_letter_code
_entity_poly.pdbx_strand_id
1 'polypeptide(L)'
;MPINRRKAEGYSGSNKERDVKTYQKDTTSTREEGTNSSSASNVDASYVQDFSKKNSPKLLHAILSFLFFPVLFHTYSATNNSLVLSTNISSSSSSHQCSYNELLQIRSQLVPELCVNNHERKTYWVQQCSLTVATKCPLATWLTEYYNILFSSHSSVAPFYGISIGCNSHRAIHHLKLATGDDRWNVTQWDAALSQESNHSIVNTCSSLYQVDATLEESMERQRRGEFICAEPDFKSFHYQRSVSKSLGYKELGFKIKYDPTYAQKGNRTDTVQKNKAQTSFELNKISKRRINVLRIDIQGYEADILFNTSSTVLRNVEYLEFGYHWSETWQKYHLYDVIEMLRKLHFTCYWAGDDRLWKITGCWMSYFDIKTWANIACVNVKKVPVLASIMENKFQNTLSEDKQWYWQDPKYPWKRIVKRAQFQVKDHVLMSTDEEQLKKKYIDG
;
A
#
# COMPACT_ATOMS: atom_id res chain seq x y z
N MET A 1 22.37 -70.93 -27.45
CA MET A 1 22.18 -71.14 -28.90
C MET A 1 21.36 -69.99 -29.49
N PRO A 2 21.60 -69.62 -30.75
CA PRO A 2 21.59 -68.23 -31.24
C PRO A 2 20.49 -67.91 -32.27
N ILE A 3 20.31 -66.60 -32.48
CA ILE A 3 20.06 -65.85 -33.74
C ILE A 3 18.98 -66.38 -34.71
N ASN A 4 17.98 -65.54 -35.02
CA ASN A 4 17.59 -65.33 -36.42
C ASN A 4 17.03 -63.92 -36.72
N ARG A 5 17.59 -63.32 -37.78
CA ARG A 5 17.16 -62.10 -38.49
C ARG A 5 16.04 -62.44 -39.48
N ARG A 6 15.16 -61.48 -39.79
CA ARG A 6 14.60 -61.13 -41.13
C ARG A 6 13.78 -59.82 -40.98
N LYS A 7 14.17 -58.74 -41.69
CA LYS A 7 13.58 -58.17 -42.94
C LYS A 7 12.07 -57.85 -42.79
N ALA A 8 11.67 -56.58 -42.68
CA ALA A 8 11.57 -55.51 -43.70
C ALA A 8 10.38 -55.70 -44.65
N GLU A 9 9.27 -55.00 -44.37
CA GLU A 9 8.24 -54.60 -45.33
C GLU A 9 7.77 -53.17 -44.98
N GLY A 10 7.60 -52.36 -46.01
CA GLY A 10 7.28 -50.94 -45.90
C GLY A 10 5.79 -50.66 -45.82
N TYR A 11 5.46 -49.45 -45.36
CA TYR A 11 4.16 -48.85 -45.66
C TYR A 11 4.32 -47.33 -45.78
N SER A 12 3.87 -46.80 -46.91
CA SER A 12 3.83 -45.39 -47.23
C SER A 12 2.75 -44.69 -46.41
N GLY A 13 3.07 -43.56 -45.80
CA GLY A 13 2.12 -42.67 -45.14
C GLY A 13 2.48 -41.22 -45.41
N SER A 14 1.56 -40.52 -46.07
CA SER A 14 1.64 -39.17 -46.61
C SER A 14 1.95 -38.09 -45.56
N ASN A 15 2.99 -37.29 -45.84
CA ASN A 15 3.22 -36.00 -45.18
C ASN A 15 2.27 -34.94 -45.76
N LYS A 16 1.39 -34.39 -44.92
CA LYS A 16 0.73 -33.12 -45.19
C LYS A 16 1.65 -31.99 -44.73
N GLU A 17 2.29 -31.34 -45.71
CA GLU A 17 2.84 -30.00 -45.56
C GLU A 17 1.78 -29.06 -45.01
N ARG A 18 2.16 -28.26 -44.02
CA ARG A 18 1.37 -27.15 -43.52
C ARG A 18 2.19 -25.89 -43.74
N ASP A 19 1.68 -25.05 -44.63
CA ASP A 19 2.29 -23.80 -45.09
C ASP A 19 2.70 -22.88 -43.94
N VAL A 20 3.99 -22.57 -43.89
CA VAL A 20 4.54 -21.47 -43.11
C VAL A 20 4.44 -20.21 -43.97
N LYS A 21 3.45 -19.35 -43.69
CA LYS A 21 3.38 -18.00 -44.27
C LYS A 21 4.37 -17.09 -43.56
N THR A 22 5.52 -16.89 -44.19
CA THR A 22 6.52 -15.87 -43.84
C THR A 22 5.95 -14.50 -44.20
N TYR A 23 5.69 -13.65 -43.21
CA TYR A 23 5.41 -12.23 -43.42
C TYR A 23 6.73 -11.48 -43.54
N GLN A 24 7.14 -11.20 -44.77
CA GLN A 24 8.22 -10.28 -45.10
C GLN A 24 7.62 -8.87 -45.15
N LYS A 25 8.09 -7.97 -44.29
CA LYS A 25 7.61 -6.59 -44.21
C LYS A 25 8.58 -5.71 -44.98
N ASP A 26 8.17 -5.30 -46.18
CA ASP A 26 8.87 -4.30 -46.98
C ASP A 26 8.80 -2.94 -46.27
N THR A 27 9.97 -2.38 -46.00
CA THR A 27 10.15 -0.98 -45.61
C THR A 27 10.83 -0.24 -46.75
N THR A 28 10.03 0.35 -47.63
CA THR A 28 10.45 1.41 -48.53
C THR A 28 10.08 2.75 -47.90
N SER A 29 11.09 3.41 -47.31
CA SER A 29 10.99 4.81 -46.85
C SER A 29 11.60 5.69 -47.94
N THR A 30 10.73 6.43 -48.63
CA THR A 30 11.13 7.54 -49.50
C THR A 30 11.74 8.65 -48.66
N ARG A 31 12.89 9.12 -49.13
CA ARG A 31 13.73 10.19 -48.60
C ARG A 31 13.30 11.48 -49.31
N GLU A 32 12.71 12.42 -48.57
CA GLU A 32 12.58 13.81 -49.02
C GLU A 32 13.65 14.64 -48.32
N GLU A 33 14.49 15.27 -49.15
CA GLU A 33 15.51 16.22 -48.76
C GLU A 33 14.87 17.59 -48.58
N GLY A 34 14.86 18.08 -47.35
CA GLY A 34 14.52 19.46 -47.01
C GLY A 34 15.72 20.13 -46.35
N THR A 35 16.52 20.81 -47.15
CA THR A 35 17.54 21.76 -46.72
C THR A 35 16.89 22.94 -46.03
N ASN A 36 17.35 23.33 -44.83
CA ASN A 36 17.31 24.74 -44.43
C ASN A 36 18.35 25.06 -43.36
N SER A 37 18.87 26.26 -43.54
CA SER A 37 20.14 26.78 -43.07
C SER A 37 20.15 27.17 -41.60
N SER A 38 21.29 26.87 -40.99
CA SER A 38 21.98 27.60 -39.92
C SER A 38 21.56 29.06 -39.68
N SER A 39 21.29 29.39 -38.43
CA SER A 39 21.81 30.61 -37.81
C SER A 39 21.98 30.41 -36.31
N ALA A 40 23.12 30.90 -35.83
CA ALA A 40 23.69 30.70 -34.52
C ALA A 40 23.11 31.64 -33.47
N SER A 41 23.18 31.26 -32.19
CA SER A 41 23.66 32.16 -31.14
C SER A 41 23.99 31.38 -29.86
N ASN A 42 25.26 31.48 -29.50
CA ASN A 42 25.81 31.23 -28.16
C ASN A 42 25.21 32.24 -27.18
N VAL A 43 24.84 31.82 -25.97
CA VAL A 43 25.01 32.64 -24.74
C VAL A 43 25.24 31.73 -23.52
N ASP A 44 26.49 31.75 -23.08
CA ASP A 44 27.04 31.73 -21.72
C ASP A 44 26.41 30.90 -20.58
N ALA A 45 27.18 29.89 -20.19
CA ALA A 45 27.28 29.39 -18.84
C ALA A 45 28.37 30.17 -18.07
N SER A 46 27.99 30.98 -17.09
CA SER A 46 28.90 31.38 -16.01
C SER A 46 28.12 31.79 -14.76
N TYR A 47 28.25 31.02 -13.68
CA TYR A 47 28.39 31.59 -12.33
C TYR A 47 28.90 30.51 -11.35
N VAL A 48 30.20 30.54 -11.11
CA VAL A 48 30.86 29.97 -9.93
C VAL A 48 31.71 31.09 -9.36
N GLN A 49 31.40 31.52 -8.14
CA GLN A 49 32.34 32.01 -7.11
C GLN A 49 31.52 32.21 -5.82
N ASP A 50 31.75 31.45 -4.76
CA ASP A 50 32.86 31.54 -3.80
C ASP A 50 32.59 32.61 -2.73
N PHE A 51 32.31 32.17 -1.50
CA PHE A 51 32.60 32.94 -0.29
C PHE A 51 33.01 31.98 0.84
N SER A 52 34.33 31.87 0.95
CA SER A 52 35.08 31.27 2.03
C SER A 52 35.25 32.26 3.19
N LYS A 53 35.15 31.72 4.42
CA LYS A 53 35.86 32.08 5.66
C LYS A 53 35.71 33.49 6.25
N LYS A 54 35.25 33.53 7.51
CA LYS A 54 35.91 34.31 8.57
C LYS A 54 35.90 33.58 9.93
N ASN A 55 37.10 33.50 10.49
CA ASN A 55 37.54 33.01 11.81
C ASN A 55 36.90 33.83 12.96
N SER A 56 36.31 33.22 14.01
CA SER A 56 36.88 32.79 15.34
C SER A 56 37.05 33.94 16.36
N PRO A 57 37.32 33.74 17.69
CA PRO A 57 37.03 32.66 18.66
C PRO A 57 36.60 33.16 20.09
N LYS A 58 36.46 32.21 21.04
CA LYS A 58 36.58 32.29 22.53
C LYS A 58 35.33 32.65 23.35
N LEU A 59 34.88 31.71 24.21
CA LEU A 59 35.10 31.81 25.66
C LEU A 59 34.91 30.45 26.35
N LEU A 60 35.82 30.13 27.25
CA LEU A 60 36.01 28.88 27.97
C LEU A 60 36.08 29.25 29.45
N HIS A 61 35.26 28.62 30.31
CA HIS A 61 35.31 28.48 31.80
C HIS A 61 33.87 28.19 32.29
N ALA A 62 33.53 27.26 33.18
CA ALA A 62 34.23 26.40 34.15
C ALA A 62 33.35 25.13 34.34
N ILE A 63 33.83 23.88 34.42
CA ILE A 63 34.56 23.19 35.50
C ILE A 63 33.84 23.22 36.87
N LEU A 64 33.44 22.01 37.29
CA LEU A 64 33.25 21.47 38.66
C LEU A 64 32.10 22.01 39.53
N SER A 65 31.03 21.19 39.68
CA SER A 65 30.48 20.75 40.97
C SER A 65 29.32 19.75 40.77
N PHE A 66 29.08 18.93 41.79
CA PHE A 66 28.05 17.87 41.92
C PHE A 66 28.44 16.45 41.52
N LEU A 67 29.38 15.91 42.31
CA LEU A 67 29.33 14.52 42.78
C LEU A 67 28.16 14.35 43.78
N PHE A 68 27.67 13.11 43.88
CA PHE A 68 26.63 12.57 44.78
C PHE A 68 25.16 12.68 44.33
N PHE A 69 24.76 11.74 43.46
CA PHE A 69 23.41 11.17 43.50
C PHE A 69 23.50 9.71 43.97
N PRO A 70 22.73 9.30 44.99
CA PRO A 70 22.73 7.93 45.47
C PRO A 70 22.08 7.01 44.44
N VAL A 71 22.77 5.93 44.10
CA VAL A 71 22.27 4.81 43.30
C VAL A 71 21.18 4.10 44.12
N LEU A 72 19.92 4.49 43.91
CA LEU A 72 18.76 3.71 44.33
C LEU A 72 18.60 2.55 43.34
N PHE A 73 19.06 1.37 43.75
CA PHE A 73 18.67 0.11 43.12
C PHE A 73 17.16 -0.08 43.29
N HIS A 74 16.37 0.32 42.29
CA HIS A 74 15.02 -0.18 42.13
C HIS A 74 15.12 -1.59 41.56
N THR A 75 14.89 -2.59 42.42
CA THR A 75 14.55 -3.94 41.99
C THR A 75 13.22 -3.87 41.24
N TYR A 76 13.28 -3.73 39.92
CA TYR A 76 12.13 -3.92 39.04
C TYR A 76 11.73 -5.38 39.14
N SER A 77 10.74 -5.66 39.98
CA SER A 77 10.04 -6.93 39.98
C SER A 77 9.32 -7.02 38.64
N ALA A 78 9.82 -7.88 37.75
CA ALA A 78 9.15 -8.21 36.50
C ALA A 78 7.80 -8.85 36.84
N THR A 79 6.76 -8.02 36.92
CA THR A 79 5.38 -8.51 36.92
C THR A 79 5.17 -9.15 35.57
N ASN A 80 5.11 -10.47 35.54
CA ASN A 80 4.60 -11.26 34.43
C ASN A 80 3.17 -10.78 34.14
N ASN A 81 3.04 -9.72 33.37
CA ASN A 81 1.82 -9.39 32.64
C ASN A 81 1.70 -10.45 31.55
N SER A 82 1.31 -11.66 31.95
CA SER A 82 0.59 -12.53 31.05
C SER A 82 -0.62 -11.71 30.65
N LEU A 83 -0.55 -11.10 29.47
CA LEU A 83 -1.66 -10.44 28.82
C LEU A 83 -2.64 -11.55 28.48
N VAL A 84 -3.33 -12.06 29.50
CA VAL A 84 -4.51 -12.89 29.35
C VAL A 84 -5.46 -11.95 28.64
N LEU A 85 -5.52 -12.07 27.31
CA LEU A 85 -6.55 -11.46 26.47
C LEU A 85 -7.87 -11.99 27.05
N SER A 86 -8.38 -11.26 28.01
CA SER A 86 -9.52 -11.67 28.82
C SER A 86 -10.69 -11.63 27.84
N THR A 87 -11.18 -12.81 27.50
CA THR A 87 -12.14 -13.08 26.42
C THR A 87 -13.54 -12.51 26.67
N ASN A 88 -13.67 -11.46 27.47
CA ASN A 88 -14.86 -10.61 27.52
C ASN A 88 -14.94 -9.71 26.27
N ILE A 89 -14.69 -10.30 25.10
CA ILE A 89 -15.10 -9.73 23.80
C ILE A 89 -16.62 -9.87 23.80
N SER A 90 -17.28 -8.91 24.44
CA SER A 90 -18.73 -8.76 24.41
C SER A 90 -19.14 -8.79 22.95
N SER A 91 -19.93 -9.80 22.58
CA SER A 91 -20.26 -10.18 21.20
C SER A 91 -21.15 -9.17 20.46
N SER A 92 -21.14 -7.89 20.84
CA SER A 92 -21.83 -6.79 20.17
C SER A 92 -21.00 -6.22 19.03
N SER A 93 -20.37 -7.06 18.20
CA SER A 93 -19.63 -6.63 17.01
C SER A 93 -20.55 -6.20 15.85
N SER A 94 -21.71 -5.61 16.16
CA SER A 94 -22.47 -4.83 15.19
C SER A 94 -21.63 -3.60 14.87
N SER A 95 -21.10 -3.49 13.65
CA SER A 95 -20.59 -2.27 13.00
C SER A 95 -20.88 -0.99 13.81
N HIS A 96 -20.05 -0.66 14.80
CA HIS A 96 -20.30 0.48 15.67
C HIS A 96 -20.10 1.74 14.83
N GLN A 97 -21.15 2.56 14.79
CA GLN A 97 -21.10 3.91 14.23
C GLN A 97 -20.20 4.75 15.14
N CYS A 98 -19.33 5.57 14.57
CA CYS A 98 -18.53 6.49 15.36
C CYS A 98 -19.45 7.43 16.14
N SER A 99 -19.08 7.67 17.39
CA SER A 99 -19.62 8.75 18.21
C SER A 99 -19.30 10.11 17.60
N TYR A 100 -20.06 11.12 18.01
CA TYR A 100 -19.80 12.51 17.63
C TYR A 100 -18.37 12.96 18.01
N ASN A 101 -17.87 12.55 19.18
CA ASN A 101 -16.52 12.89 19.63
C ASN A 101 -15.44 12.24 18.75
N GLU A 102 -15.61 10.98 18.35
CA GLU A 102 -14.68 10.32 17.42
C GLU A 102 -14.67 11.03 16.07
N LEU A 103 -15.84 11.41 15.54
CA LEU A 103 -15.94 12.19 14.31
C LEU A 103 -15.22 13.55 14.44
N LEU A 104 -15.38 14.25 15.57
CA LEU A 104 -14.67 15.50 15.81
C LEU A 104 -13.14 15.31 15.87
N GLN A 105 -12.66 14.23 16.50
CA GLN A 105 -11.23 13.94 16.57
C GLN A 105 -10.66 13.60 15.19
N ILE A 106 -11.32 12.71 14.43
CA ILE A 106 -10.97 12.39 13.05
C ILE A 106 -10.89 13.66 12.21
N ARG A 107 -11.92 14.53 12.24
CA ARG A 107 -11.92 15.80 11.49
C ARG A 107 -10.75 16.70 11.89
N SER A 108 -10.42 16.75 13.18
CA SER A 108 -9.33 17.59 13.67
C SER A 108 -7.94 17.09 13.26
N GLN A 109 -7.78 15.79 13.05
CA GLN A 109 -6.54 15.17 12.60
C GLN A 109 -6.44 15.11 11.06
N LEU A 110 -7.58 14.97 10.37
CA LEU A 110 -7.69 14.90 8.91
C LEU A 110 -8.42 16.13 8.37
N VAL A 111 -7.78 17.29 8.49
CA VAL A 111 -8.37 18.62 8.21
C VAL A 111 -8.99 18.69 6.80
N PRO A 112 -10.32 18.78 6.66
CA PRO A 112 -11.01 18.71 5.37
C PRO A 112 -10.74 19.92 4.47
N GLU A 113 -10.54 21.09 5.05
CA GLU A 113 -10.29 22.34 4.32
C GLU A 113 -9.04 22.22 3.43
N LEU A 114 -8.04 21.42 3.83
CA LEU A 114 -6.85 21.17 3.02
C LEU A 114 -7.16 20.33 1.77
N CYS A 115 -8.11 19.41 1.87
CA CYS A 115 -8.54 18.58 0.75
C CYS A 115 -9.46 19.37 -0.20
N VAL A 116 -10.42 20.12 0.35
CA VAL A 116 -11.32 20.98 -0.44
C VAL A 116 -10.55 22.02 -1.22
N ASN A 117 -9.65 22.78 -0.57
CA ASN A 117 -8.84 23.79 -1.24
C ASN A 117 -7.96 23.20 -2.36
N ASN A 118 -7.39 22.01 -2.13
CA ASN A 118 -6.58 21.34 -3.14
C ASN A 118 -7.43 20.90 -4.35
N HIS A 119 -8.64 20.37 -4.09
CA HIS A 119 -9.59 19.99 -5.11
C HIS A 119 -10.07 21.18 -5.94
N GLU A 120 -10.48 22.28 -5.31
CA GLU A 120 -10.97 23.50 -5.98
C GLU A 120 -9.92 24.15 -6.87
N ARG A 121 -8.66 24.16 -6.42
CA ARG A 121 -7.52 24.66 -7.22
C ARG A 121 -7.09 23.71 -8.33
N LYS A 122 -7.72 22.52 -8.41
CA LYS A 122 -7.35 21.42 -9.31
C LYS A 122 -5.88 21.00 -9.15
N THR A 123 -5.27 21.21 -7.99
CA THR A 123 -3.85 20.92 -7.74
C THR A 123 -3.63 19.52 -7.18
N TYR A 124 -4.47 18.55 -7.56
CA TYR A 124 -4.47 17.19 -7.00
C TYR A 124 -3.09 16.52 -7.07
N TRP A 125 -2.27 16.83 -8.07
CA TRP A 125 -0.90 16.32 -8.21
C TRP A 125 0.05 16.76 -7.08
N VAL A 126 -0.23 17.87 -6.39
CA VAL A 126 0.62 18.41 -5.32
C VAL A 126 0.48 17.61 -4.02
N GLN A 127 -0.50 16.70 -3.91
CA GLN A 127 -0.66 15.79 -2.77
C GLN A 127 -0.80 16.50 -1.41
N GLN A 128 -1.42 17.69 -1.39
CA GLN A 128 -1.55 18.52 -0.19
C GLN A 128 -2.81 18.25 0.65
N CYS A 129 -3.66 17.33 0.22
CA CYS A 129 -4.81 16.93 1.03
C CYS A 129 -4.32 16.27 2.34
N SER A 130 -4.98 16.57 3.45
CA SER A 130 -4.65 16.00 4.76
C SER A 130 -4.69 14.47 4.74
N LEU A 131 -5.66 13.87 4.03
CA LEU A 131 -5.73 12.42 3.82
C LEU A 131 -4.46 11.89 3.18
N THR A 132 -3.99 12.53 2.11
CA THR A 132 -2.78 12.09 1.42
C THR A 132 -1.55 12.17 2.31
N VAL A 133 -1.38 13.27 3.02
CA VAL A 133 -0.22 13.43 3.90
C VAL A 133 -0.27 12.40 5.04
N ALA A 134 -1.44 12.18 5.62
CA ALA A 134 -1.65 11.23 6.72
C ALA A 134 -1.46 9.77 6.31
N THR A 135 -1.79 9.44 5.06
CA THR A 135 -1.83 8.06 4.56
C THR A 135 -0.74 7.75 3.54
N LYS A 136 0.22 8.66 3.36
CA LYS A 136 1.38 8.44 2.50
C LYS A 136 2.28 7.40 3.15
N CYS A 137 2.49 6.29 2.44
CA CYS A 137 3.43 5.24 2.84
C CYS A 137 3.12 4.60 4.21
N PRO A 138 1.96 3.95 4.42
CA PRO A 138 1.61 3.37 5.70
C PRO A 138 2.63 2.34 6.22
N LEU A 139 2.92 2.44 7.51
CA LEU A 139 3.59 1.42 8.29
C LEU A 139 2.53 0.59 9.02
N ALA A 140 2.27 -0.61 8.51
CA ALA A 140 1.21 -1.49 8.98
C ALA A 140 1.59 -2.27 10.26
N THR A 141 1.95 -1.55 11.34
CA THR A 141 2.35 -2.13 12.63
C THR A 141 1.29 -3.05 13.24
N TRP A 142 0.02 -2.81 12.97
CA TRP A 142 -1.09 -3.68 13.37
C TRP A 142 -0.98 -5.10 12.81
N LEU A 143 -0.37 -5.28 11.62
CA LEU A 143 -0.09 -6.60 11.08
C LEU A 143 1.08 -7.26 11.81
N THR A 144 2.12 -6.49 12.15
CA THR A 144 3.24 -6.99 12.96
C THR A 144 2.76 -7.50 14.31
N GLU A 145 1.96 -6.71 15.03
CA GLU A 145 1.35 -7.12 16.29
C GLU A 145 0.50 -8.38 16.13
N TYR A 146 -0.34 -8.44 15.10
CA TYR A 146 -1.18 -9.60 14.82
C TYR A 146 -0.37 -10.88 14.57
N TYR A 147 0.66 -10.82 13.73
CA TYR A 147 1.48 -12.00 13.44
C TYR A 147 2.34 -12.41 14.62
N ASN A 148 2.84 -11.48 15.43
CA ASN A 148 3.52 -11.80 16.68
C ASN A 148 2.62 -12.61 17.62
N ILE A 149 1.37 -12.14 17.85
CA ILE A 149 0.39 -12.87 18.65
C ILE A 149 0.12 -14.26 18.06
N LEU A 150 -0.02 -14.34 16.73
CA LEU A 150 -0.27 -15.60 16.03
C LEU A 150 0.84 -16.62 16.29
N PHE A 151 2.11 -16.21 16.20
CA PHE A 151 3.27 -17.09 16.45
C PHE A 151 3.42 -17.47 17.93
N SER A 152 3.15 -16.54 18.85
CA SER A 152 3.20 -16.81 20.29
C SER A 152 2.11 -17.79 20.75
N SER A 153 0.99 -17.87 20.04
CA SER A 153 -0.16 -18.71 20.44
C SER A 153 0.04 -20.24 20.33
N HIS A 154 1.20 -20.71 19.84
CA HIS A 154 1.52 -22.15 19.67
C HIS A 154 0.54 -22.95 18.79
N SER A 155 -0.43 -22.28 18.16
CA SER A 155 -1.45 -22.94 17.37
C SER A 155 -0.89 -23.33 16.00
N SER A 156 -1.24 -24.52 15.50
CA SER A 156 -0.93 -24.91 14.12
C SER A 156 -1.56 -23.92 13.15
N VAL A 157 -0.73 -23.03 12.58
CA VAL A 157 -1.21 -21.98 11.68
C VAL A 157 -1.34 -22.56 10.27
N ALA A 158 -2.53 -22.45 9.68
CA ALA A 158 -2.74 -22.78 8.26
C ALA A 158 -1.74 -22.02 7.37
N PRO A 159 -1.29 -22.55 6.22
CA PRO A 159 -0.34 -21.85 5.34
C PRO A 159 -0.79 -20.42 5.00
N PHE A 160 0.17 -19.51 4.89
CA PHE A 160 -0.10 -18.13 4.48
C PHE A 160 -0.35 -18.06 2.98
N TYR A 161 -1.35 -17.28 2.58
CA TYR A 161 -1.68 -17.05 1.19
C TYR A 161 -2.01 -15.58 0.94
N GLY A 162 -1.13 -14.90 0.21
CA GLY A 162 -1.29 -13.49 -0.14
C GLY A 162 -1.42 -13.26 -1.65
N ILE A 163 -2.10 -12.18 -2.03
CA ILE A 163 -2.23 -11.72 -3.42
C ILE A 163 -1.99 -10.21 -3.44
N SER A 164 -1.18 -9.73 -4.38
CA SER A 164 -1.08 -8.30 -4.73
C SER A 164 -1.34 -8.12 -6.21
N ILE A 165 -2.20 -7.17 -6.55
CA ILE A 165 -2.45 -6.74 -7.93
C ILE A 165 -1.86 -5.33 -8.07
N GLY A 166 -0.98 -5.12 -9.05
CA GLY A 166 -0.11 -3.94 -9.11
C GLY A 166 1.08 -4.12 -8.18
N CYS A 167 2.12 -4.79 -8.68
CA CYS A 167 3.18 -5.32 -7.85
C CYS A 167 4.15 -4.24 -7.39
N ASN A 168 3.76 -3.51 -6.34
CA ASN A 168 4.74 -2.82 -5.52
C ASN A 168 5.43 -3.83 -4.59
N SER A 169 6.39 -4.54 -5.18
CA SER A 169 6.95 -5.83 -4.75
C SER A 169 7.57 -5.84 -3.36
N HIS A 170 8.15 -4.74 -2.87
CA HIS A 170 8.72 -4.70 -1.51
C HIS A 170 7.68 -4.98 -0.42
N ARG A 171 6.42 -4.49 -0.57
CA ARG A 171 5.37 -4.77 0.41
C ARG A 171 4.97 -6.24 0.42
N ALA A 172 4.99 -6.91 -0.75
CA ALA A 172 4.71 -8.34 -0.83
C ALA A 172 5.76 -9.17 -0.08
N ILE A 173 7.04 -8.82 -0.24
CA ILE A 173 8.15 -9.44 0.51
C ILE A 173 8.00 -9.16 2.00
N HIS A 174 7.64 -7.93 2.40
CA HIS A 174 7.39 -7.58 3.79
C HIS A 174 6.23 -8.39 4.40
N HIS A 175 5.10 -8.52 3.70
CA HIS A 175 3.99 -9.36 4.17
C HIS A 175 4.38 -10.84 4.28
N LEU A 176 5.18 -11.35 3.34
CA LEU A 176 5.72 -12.71 3.44
C LEU A 176 6.61 -12.86 4.68
N LYS A 177 7.57 -11.95 4.91
CA LYS A 177 8.42 -11.95 6.11
C LYS A 177 7.57 -12.00 7.38
N LEU A 178 6.68 -11.02 7.55
CA LEU A 178 5.81 -10.90 8.72
C LEU A 178 4.93 -12.14 8.92
N ALA A 179 4.29 -12.63 7.86
CA ALA A 179 3.29 -13.69 7.97
C ALA A 179 3.89 -15.09 8.10
N THR A 180 5.13 -15.30 7.66
CA THR A 180 5.82 -16.59 7.68
C THR A 180 6.85 -16.73 8.79
N GLY A 181 7.38 -15.61 9.31
CA GLY A 181 8.50 -15.60 10.25
C GLY A 181 9.80 -16.09 9.60
N ASP A 182 9.92 -16.01 8.28
CA ASP A 182 11.08 -16.52 7.53
C ASP A 182 11.98 -15.38 7.09
N ASP A 183 13.16 -15.28 7.71
CA ASP A 183 14.13 -14.21 7.47
C ASP A 183 14.79 -14.26 6.09
N ARG A 184 14.58 -15.33 5.32
CA ARG A 184 14.98 -15.37 3.91
C ARG A 184 14.24 -14.31 3.08
N TRP A 185 13.08 -13.84 3.54
CA TRP A 185 12.37 -12.72 2.93
C TRP A 185 13.01 -11.39 3.32
N ASN A 186 14.00 -10.95 2.55
CA ASN A 186 14.72 -9.71 2.81
C ASN A 186 14.34 -8.60 1.81
N VAL A 187 13.72 -7.53 2.32
CA VAL A 187 13.29 -6.36 1.52
C VAL A 187 14.48 -5.57 1.00
N THR A 188 15.52 -5.37 1.81
CA THR A 188 16.74 -4.66 1.40
C THR A 188 17.46 -5.39 0.27
N GLN A 189 17.56 -6.72 0.35
CA GLN A 189 18.15 -7.54 -0.71
C GLN A 189 17.31 -7.50 -2.00
N TRP A 190 15.98 -7.53 -1.86
CA TRP A 190 15.06 -7.38 -2.98
C TRP A 190 15.25 -6.04 -3.70
N ASP A 191 15.25 -4.94 -2.95
CA ASP A 191 15.40 -3.59 -3.51
C ASP A 191 16.77 -3.37 -4.16
N ALA A 192 17.84 -3.92 -3.58
CA ALA A 192 19.18 -3.90 -4.15
C ALA A 192 19.22 -4.65 -5.50
N ALA A 193 18.68 -5.86 -5.56
CA ALA A 193 18.64 -6.65 -6.79
C ALA A 193 17.75 -6.01 -7.87
N LEU A 194 16.62 -5.42 -7.48
CA LEU A 194 15.73 -4.72 -8.41
C LEU A 194 16.37 -3.45 -8.99
N SER A 195 17.13 -2.71 -8.17
CA SER A 195 17.89 -1.53 -8.62
C SER A 195 19.01 -1.90 -9.60
N GLN A 196 19.63 -3.07 -9.42
CA GLN A 196 20.64 -3.59 -10.34
C GLN A 196 20.04 -3.99 -11.70
N GLU A 197 18.88 -4.66 -11.71
CA GLU A 197 18.25 -5.14 -12.94
C GLU A 197 17.58 -4.04 -13.77
N SER A 198 17.01 -3.02 -13.13
CA SER A 198 16.23 -2.01 -13.84
C SER A 198 17.09 -0.96 -14.56
N ASN A 199 18.41 -0.91 -14.31
CA ASN A 199 19.32 0.18 -14.69
C ASN A 199 18.81 1.59 -14.31
N HIS A 200 17.81 1.66 -13.43
CA HIS A 200 17.20 2.88 -12.97
C HIS A 200 17.16 2.83 -11.45
N SER A 201 17.53 3.95 -10.82
CA SER A 201 17.21 4.12 -9.40
C SER A 201 15.70 4.21 -9.28
N ILE A 202 15.04 3.08 -9.00
CA ILE A 202 13.64 3.05 -8.61
C ILE A 202 13.63 3.58 -7.17
N VAL A 203 13.61 4.91 -7.03
CA VAL A 203 13.43 5.54 -5.73
C VAL A 203 11.99 5.31 -5.31
N ASN A 204 11.76 4.20 -4.62
CA ASN A 204 10.50 3.99 -3.94
C ASN A 204 10.40 5.02 -2.81
N THR A 205 9.46 5.97 -2.97
CA THR A 205 9.24 7.04 -1.98
C THR A 205 8.94 6.51 -0.57
N CYS A 206 8.56 5.22 -0.45
CA CYS A 206 8.21 4.56 0.80
C CYS A 206 9.21 3.48 1.27
N SER A 207 10.27 3.15 0.53
CA SER A 207 11.10 1.97 0.86
C SER A 207 11.85 2.11 2.19
N SER A 208 12.25 3.34 2.56
CA SER A 208 12.98 3.61 3.80
C SER A 208 12.19 3.26 5.07
N LEU A 209 10.86 3.23 5.01
CA LEU A 209 10.02 2.96 6.18
C LEU A 209 9.96 1.47 6.55
N TYR A 210 10.29 0.57 5.62
CA TYR A 210 10.26 -0.87 5.86
C TYR A 210 11.61 -1.44 6.36
N GLN A 211 12.57 -0.56 6.66
CA GLN A 211 13.87 -0.94 7.23
C GLN A 211 13.85 -1.13 8.75
N VAL A 212 12.70 -0.92 9.40
CA VAL A 212 12.54 -1.36 10.79
C VAL A 212 12.57 -2.88 10.73
N ASP A 213 13.76 -3.46 10.94
CA ASP A 213 13.93 -4.88 11.20
C ASP A 213 13.05 -5.18 12.40
N ALA A 214 11.84 -5.67 12.11
CA ALA A 214 11.05 -6.38 13.09
C ALA A 214 11.92 -7.59 13.44
N THR A 215 12.78 -7.42 14.44
CA THR A 215 13.43 -8.50 15.17
C THR A 215 12.30 -9.24 15.85
N LEU A 216 11.61 -10.09 15.09
CA LEU A 216 10.88 -11.20 15.66
C LEU A 216 11.93 -11.94 16.48
N GLU A 217 11.79 -11.92 17.81
CA GLU A 217 12.68 -12.68 18.69
C GLU A 217 12.82 -14.08 18.10
N GLU A 218 14.07 -14.55 17.98
CA GLU A 218 14.53 -15.74 17.23
C GLU A 218 13.87 -17.05 17.66
N SER A 219 12.56 -17.16 17.46
CA SER A 219 11.77 -18.38 17.54
C SER A 219 11.96 -19.14 16.21
N MET A 220 13.21 -19.50 15.90
CA MET A 220 13.60 -20.19 14.67
C MET A 220 12.82 -21.49 14.43
N GLU A 221 12.22 -22.07 15.47
CA GLU A 221 11.56 -23.37 15.39
C GLU A 221 10.22 -23.38 14.63
N ARG A 222 9.63 -22.23 14.27
CA ARG A 222 8.26 -22.20 13.71
C ARG A 222 8.07 -21.32 12.49
N GLN A 223 8.75 -21.67 11.40
CA GLN A 223 8.47 -21.08 10.09
C GLN A 223 7.13 -21.58 9.54
N ARG A 224 6.18 -20.66 9.31
CA ARG A 224 4.92 -20.95 8.64
C ARG A 224 5.15 -20.93 7.13
N ARG A 225 4.74 -21.99 6.42
CA ARG A 225 4.77 -21.97 4.94
C ARG A 225 3.87 -20.87 4.39
N GLY A 226 4.36 -20.15 3.38
CA GLY A 226 3.61 -19.09 2.71
C GLY A 226 3.72 -19.16 1.19
N GLU A 227 2.65 -18.75 0.51
CA GLU A 227 2.67 -18.44 -0.92
C GLU A 227 2.13 -17.03 -1.10
N PHE A 228 2.74 -16.26 -1.99
CA PHE A 228 2.27 -14.92 -2.33
C PHE A 228 2.29 -14.75 -3.84
N ILE A 229 1.14 -14.41 -4.42
CA ILE A 229 1.00 -14.16 -5.85
C ILE A 229 1.04 -12.66 -6.10
N CYS A 230 1.90 -12.25 -7.01
CA CYS A 230 2.00 -10.88 -7.46
C CYS A 230 1.57 -10.79 -8.93
N ALA A 231 0.46 -10.11 -9.21
CA ALA A 231 -0.02 -9.83 -10.56
C ALA A 231 0.42 -8.43 -11.00
N GLU A 232 1.41 -8.38 -11.90
CA GLU A 232 2.00 -7.13 -12.39
C GLU A 232 1.43 -6.78 -13.78
N PRO A 233 0.72 -5.65 -13.91
CA PRO A 233 0.22 -5.20 -15.20
C PRO A 233 1.26 -4.57 -16.12
N ASP A 234 2.32 -3.96 -15.60
CA ASP A 234 3.37 -3.38 -16.42
C ASP A 234 4.36 -4.46 -16.90
N PHE A 235 4.46 -4.64 -18.20
CA PHE A 235 5.29 -5.69 -18.80
C PHE A 235 6.77 -5.56 -18.41
N LYS A 236 7.30 -4.33 -18.39
CA LYS A 236 8.70 -4.07 -18.06
C LYS A 236 8.98 -4.42 -16.60
N SER A 237 8.14 -3.93 -15.68
CA SER A 237 8.20 -4.23 -14.25
C SER A 237 8.05 -5.73 -13.97
N PHE A 238 7.14 -6.41 -14.67
CA PHE A 238 6.97 -7.86 -14.57
C PHE A 238 8.28 -8.61 -14.84
N HIS A 239 8.97 -8.24 -15.92
CA HIS A 239 10.22 -8.89 -16.30
C HIS A 239 11.33 -8.69 -15.27
N TYR A 240 11.51 -7.46 -14.77
CA TYR A 240 12.51 -7.18 -13.74
C TYR A 240 12.23 -7.93 -12.45
N GLN A 241 11.01 -7.80 -11.91
CA GLN A 241 10.65 -8.45 -10.67
C GLN A 241 10.75 -9.98 -10.78
N ARG A 242 10.36 -10.56 -11.93
CA ARG A 242 10.50 -12.00 -12.17
C ARG A 242 11.95 -12.44 -12.23
N SER A 243 12.84 -11.64 -12.84
CA SER A 243 14.29 -11.91 -12.85
C SER A 243 14.84 -11.92 -11.43
N VAL A 244 14.54 -10.87 -10.66
CA VAL A 244 14.96 -10.72 -9.25
C VAL A 244 14.42 -11.85 -8.37
N SER A 245 13.14 -12.19 -8.47
CA SER A 245 12.55 -13.30 -7.71
C SER A 245 13.25 -14.63 -8.01
N LYS A 246 13.67 -14.85 -9.26
CA LYS A 246 14.43 -16.04 -9.64
C LYS A 246 15.87 -15.99 -9.11
N SER A 247 16.56 -14.85 -9.20
CA SER A 247 17.95 -14.72 -8.76
C SER A 247 18.10 -14.86 -7.24
N LEU A 248 17.08 -14.44 -6.48
CA LEU A 248 17.03 -14.59 -5.03
C LEU A 248 16.45 -15.93 -4.56
N GLY A 249 15.99 -16.80 -5.47
CA GLY A 249 15.32 -18.07 -5.13
C GLY A 249 13.94 -17.91 -4.49
N TYR A 250 13.36 -16.71 -4.51
CA TYR A 250 12.08 -16.38 -3.89
C TYR A 250 10.91 -17.11 -4.55
N LYS A 251 11.03 -17.44 -5.84
CA LYS A 251 10.02 -18.21 -6.56
C LYS A 251 9.83 -19.61 -5.94
N GLU A 252 10.93 -20.27 -5.62
CA GLU A 252 10.95 -21.61 -5.01
C GLU A 252 10.44 -21.56 -3.56
N LEU A 253 10.64 -20.43 -2.88
CA LEU A 253 10.10 -20.16 -1.55
C LEU A 253 8.59 -19.81 -1.53
N GLY A 254 7.97 -19.58 -2.69
CA GLY A 254 6.52 -19.35 -2.81
C GLY A 254 6.11 -17.96 -3.31
N PHE A 255 7.04 -17.09 -3.70
CA PHE A 255 6.73 -15.78 -4.27
C PHE A 255 6.58 -15.84 -5.80
N LYS A 256 5.34 -15.87 -6.27
CA LYS A 256 5.01 -16.10 -7.68
C LYS A 256 4.59 -14.82 -8.37
N ILE A 257 5.38 -14.37 -9.34
CA ILE A 257 5.05 -13.20 -10.16
C ILE A 257 4.38 -13.65 -11.46
N LYS A 258 3.21 -13.09 -11.73
CA LYS A 258 2.39 -13.32 -12.93
C LYS A 258 2.23 -11.99 -13.67
N TYR A 259 2.28 -12.06 -14.99
CA TYR A 259 1.92 -10.93 -15.85
C TYR A 259 0.41 -10.88 -16.01
N ASP A 260 -0.20 -9.73 -15.76
CA ASP A 260 -1.63 -9.51 -15.98
C ASP A 260 -1.88 -8.21 -16.76
N PRO A 261 -1.94 -8.25 -18.10
CA PRO A 261 -2.04 -7.07 -18.95
C PRO A 261 -3.38 -6.33 -18.85
N THR A 262 -4.33 -6.82 -18.05
CA THR A 262 -5.70 -6.29 -18.03
C THR A 262 -5.78 -4.83 -17.63
N TYR A 263 -4.84 -4.39 -16.79
CA TYR A 263 -4.72 -3.00 -16.33
C TYR A 263 -3.44 -2.34 -16.83
N ALA A 264 -2.78 -2.90 -17.85
CA ALA A 264 -1.65 -2.25 -18.48
C ALA A 264 -2.12 -0.93 -19.09
N GLN A 265 -1.54 0.20 -18.65
CA GLN A 265 -1.83 1.52 -19.20
C GLN A 265 -1.44 1.53 -20.68
N LYS A 266 -2.41 1.31 -21.57
CA LYS A 266 -2.20 1.48 -23.01
C LYS A 266 -2.35 2.94 -23.35
N GLY A 267 -1.27 3.55 -23.83
CA GLY A 267 -1.36 4.83 -24.54
C GLY A 267 -2.44 4.76 -25.63
N ASN A 268 -3.43 5.64 -25.54
CA ASN A 268 -4.44 6.01 -26.56
C ASN A 268 -5.19 4.91 -27.35
N ARG A 269 -5.20 3.64 -26.94
CA ARG A 269 -6.01 2.60 -27.62
C ARG A 269 -7.12 2.04 -26.72
N THR A 270 -8.30 2.64 -26.83
CA THR A 270 -9.53 2.31 -26.09
C THR A 270 -10.06 0.90 -26.34
N ASP A 271 -9.83 0.32 -27.53
CA ASP A 271 -10.60 -0.87 -27.96
C ASP A 271 -10.05 -2.20 -27.41
N THR A 272 -8.84 -2.24 -26.86
CA THR A 272 -8.28 -3.50 -26.32
C THR A 272 -8.62 -3.76 -24.86
N VAL A 273 -9.10 -2.76 -24.11
CA VAL A 273 -9.33 -2.87 -22.66
C VAL A 273 -10.50 -3.82 -22.34
N GLN A 274 -11.55 -3.82 -23.16
CA GLN A 274 -12.78 -4.57 -22.86
C GLN A 274 -12.62 -6.09 -23.00
N LYS A 275 -11.79 -6.56 -23.94
CA LYS A 275 -11.51 -8.01 -24.11
C LYS A 275 -10.66 -8.58 -22.96
N ASN A 276 -9.79 -7.77 -22.37
CA ASN A 276 -8.89 -8.23 -21.31
C ASN A 276 -9.56 -8.27 -19.93
N LYS A 277 -10.61 -7.46 -19.69
CA LYS A 277 -11.37 -7.47 -18.42
C LYS A 277 -11.91 -8.86 -18.03
N ALA A 278 -12.29 -9.68 -19.00
CA ALA A 278 -12.78 -11.04 -18.74
C ALA A 278 -11.69 -11.97 -18.16
N GLN A 279 -10.41 -11.75 -18.52
CA GLN A 279 -9.32 -12.66 -18.18
C GLN A 279 -8.84 -12.55 -16.73
N THR A 280 -8.73 -11.34 -16.16
CA THR A 280 -8.37 -11.19 -14.73
C THR A 280 -9.44 -11.75 -13.81
N SER A 281 -10.72 -11.56 -14.15
CA SER A 281 -11.84 -12.13 -13.37
C SER A 281 -11.72 -13.66 -13.29
N PHE A 282 -11.25 -14.30 -14.36
CA PHE A 282 -11.13 -15.75 -14.45
C PHE A 282 -10.03 -16.31 -13.53
N GLU A 283 -8.85 -15.68 -13.47
CA GLU A 283 -7.76 -16.13 -12.61
C GLU A 283 -8.08 -15.90 -11.12
N LEU A 284 -8.67 -14.76 -10.75
CA LEU A 284 -9.11 -14.52 -9.38
C LEU A 284 -10.20 -15.51 -8.94
N ASN A 285 -11.14 -15.84 -9.83
CA ASN A 285 -12.17 -16.83 -9.54
C ASN A 285 -11.59 -18.24 -9.35
N LYS A 286 -10.56 -18.62 -10.08
CA LYS A 286 -9.85 -19.90 -9.86
C LYS A 286 -9.17 -19.95 -8.49
N ILE A 287 -8.62 -18.81 -8.07
CA ILE A 287 -7.94 -18.64 -6.78
C ILE A 287 -8.94 -18.51 -5.62
N SER A 288 -10.17 -18.07 -5.90
CA SER A 288 -11.23 -17.76 -4.92
C SER A 288 -11.59 -18.90 -3.98
N LYS A 289 -11.27 -20.16 -4.31
CA LYS A 289 -11.61 -21.32 -3.47
C LYS A 289 -10.79 -21.39 -2.18
N ARG A 290 -9.70 -20.64 -2.07
CA ARG A 290 -8.81 -20.64 -0.89
C ARG A 290 -9.05 -19.39 -0.04
N ARG A 291 -8.81 -19.52 1.26
CA ARG A 291 -8.69 -18.38 2.19
C ARG A 291 -7.52 -17.50 1.75
N ILE A 292 -7.76 -16.21 1.61
CA ILE A 292 -6.77 -15.21 1.21
C ILE A 292 -6.48 -14.38 2.47
N ASN A 293 -5.29 -14.55 3.05
CA ASN A 293 -4.91 -13.83 4.27
C ASN A 293 -4.73 -12.33 3.99
N VAL A 294 -4.11 -11.99 2.86
CA VAL A 294 -3.89 -10.61 2.44
C VAL A 294 -4.24 -10.47 0.95
N LEU A 295 -5.12 -9.55 0.62
CA LEU A 295 -5.34 -9.06 -0.74
C LEU A 295 -4.93 -7.60 -0.82
N ARG A 296 -4.01 -7.27 -1.71
CA ARG A 296 -3.59 -5.89 -1.97
C ARG A 296 -3.89 -5.50 -3.40
N ILE A 297 -4.40 -4.28 -3.60
CA ILE A 297 -4.75 -3.73 -4.91
C ILE A 297 -4.15 -2.32 -5.02
N ASP A 298 -3.06 -2.20 -5.76
CA ASP A 298 -2.28 -0.96 -5.91
C ASP A 298 -1.96 -0.74 -7.39
N ILE A 299 -2.99 -0.40 -8.17
CA ILE A 299 -2.86 -0.18 -9.62
C ILE A 299 -3.37 1.21 -9.95
N GLN A 300 -2.52 2.22 -9.73
CA GLN A 300 -2.62 3.61 -10.23
C GLN A 300 -4.00 4.07 -10.76
N GLY A 301 -5.07 3.95 -9.95
CA GLY A 301 -6.42 4.43 -10.26
C GLY A 301 -7.44 3.41 -10.80
N TYR A 302 -7.09 2.13 -10.94
CA TYR A 302 -8.00 1.04 -11.36
C TYR A 302 -8.54 0.20 -10.21
N GLU A 303 -8.26 0.60 -8.95
CA GLU A 303 -8.64 -0.16 -7.76
C GLU A 303 -10.14 -0.32 -7.62
N ALA A 304 -10.92 0.74 -7.91
CA ALA A 304 -12.38 0.69 -7.86
C ALA A 304 -12.95 -0.31 -8.86
N ASP A 305 -12.48 -0.28 -10.12
CA ASP A 305 -12.88 -1.27 -11.13
C ASP A 305 -12.60 -2.70 -10.65
N ILE A 306 -11.43 -2.94 -10.06
CA ILE A 306 -11.08 -4.27 -9.55
C ILE A 306 -12.03 -4.67 -8.43
N LEU A 307 -12.29 -3.80 -7.47
CA LEU A 307 -13.15 -4.09 -6.32
C LEU A 307 -14.59 -4.40 -6.76
N PHE A 308 -15.17 -3.62 -7.67
CA PHE A 308 -16.54 -3.83 -8.15
C PHE A 308 -16.67 -5.06 -9.05
N ASN A 309 -15.63 -5.39 -9.83
CA ASN A 309 -15.65 -6.57 -10.70
C ASN A 309 -15.15 -7.84 -10.01
N THR A 310 -14.53 -7.72 -8.84
CA THR A 310 -14.16 -8.87 -8.03
C THR A 310 -15.42 -9.48 -7.44
N SER A 311 -15.64 -10.76 -7.75
CA SER A 311 -16.76 -11.52 -7.22
C SER A 311 -16.86 -11.38 -5.70
N SER A 312 -18.06 -11.13 -5.18
CA SER A 312 -18.31 -11.14 -3.74
C SER A 312 -17.83 -12.44 -3.08
N THR A 313 -17.78 -13.56 -3.81
CA THR A 313 -17.22 -14.84 -3.35
C THR A 313 -15.72 -14.74 -3.07
N VAL A 314 -14.95 -14.04 -3.92
CA VAL A 314 -13.51 -13.83 -3.70
C VAL A 314 -13.32 -12.96 -2.45
N LEU A 315 -14.00 -11.81 -2.37
CA LEU A 315 -13.88 -10.89 -1.23
C LEU A 315 -14.34 -11.53 0.09
N ARG A 316 -15.34 -12.41 0.04
CA ARG A 316 -15.77 -13.24 1.19
C ARG A 316 -14.71 -14.23 1.65
N ASN A 317 -13.62 -14.43 0.93
CA ASN A 317 -12.50 -15.28 1.34
C ASN A 317 -11.26 -14.49 1.75
N VAL A 318 -11.31 -13.16 1.65
CA VAL A 318 -10.24 -12.25 2.07
C VAL A 318 -10.38 -11.90 3.56
N GLU A 319 -9.25 -11.88 4.27
CA GLU A 319 -9.17 -11.50 5.68
C GLU A 319 -8.76 -10.05 5.88
N TYR A 320 -7.70 -9.64 5.19
CA TYR A 320 -7.19 -8.29 5.17
C TYR A 320 -7.11 -7.82 3.72
N LEU A 321 -7.67 -6.65 3.47
CA LEU A 321 -7.72 -6.01 2.16
C LEU A 321 -7.04 -4.64 2.26
N GLU A 322 -6.09 -4.37 1.38
CA GLU A 322 -5.48 -3.04 1.23
C GLU A 322 -5.65 -2.55 -0.19
N PHE A 323 -6.02 -1.27 -0.37
CA PHE A 323 -6.09 -0.68 -1.69
C PHE A 323 -5.78 0.81 -1.71
N GLY A 324 -5.36 1.29 -2.87
CA GLY A 324 -5.18 2.72 -3.15
C GLY A 324 -6.51 3.41 -3.48
N TYR A 325 -6.72 4.58 -2.90
CA TYR A 325 -7.70 5.57 -3.36
C TYR A 325 -6.93 6.65 -4.13
N HIS A 326 -7.44 7.11 -5.27
CA HIS A 326 -6.72 8.04 -6.14
C HIS A 326 -7.67 8.98 -6.88
N TRP A 327 -7.14 10.09 -7.44
CA TRP A 327 -7.94 11.04 -8.23
C TRP A 327 -8.11 10.66 -9.71
N SER A 328 -7.44 9.60 -10.16
CA SER A 328 -7.34 9.25 -11.59
C SER A 328 -8.24 8.08 -11.97
N GLU A 329 -8.40 7.91 -13.29
CA GLU A 329 -8.95 6.71 -13.91
C GLU A 329 -10.35 6.35 -13.38
N THR A 330 -10.50 5.15 -12.83
CA THR A 330 -11.82 4.57 -12.49
C THR A 330 -12.47 5.27 -11.31
N TRP A 331 -11.67 5.84 -10.40
CA TRP A 331 -12.17 6.67 -9.32
C TRP A 331 -12.90 7.92 -9.81
N GLN A 332 -12.73 8.37 -11.06
CA GLN A 332 -13.56 9.44 -11.61
C GLN A 332 -15.04 9.06 -11.70
N LYS A 333 -15.34 7.76 -11.84
CA LYS A 333 -16.70 7.22 -12.02
C LYS A 333 -17.29 6.67 -10.72
N TYR A 334 -16.45 6.19 -9.82
CA TYR A 334 -16.89 5.56 -8.57
C TYR A 334 -16.69 6.49 -7.38
N HIS A 335 -17.63 6.41 -6.44
CA HIS A 335 -17.49 7.01 -5.12
C HIS A 335 -16.85 6.02 -4.16
N LEU A 336 -15.98 6.51 -3.27
CA LEU A 336 -15.40 5.69 -2.23
C LEU A 336 -16.49 5.18 -1.27
N TYR A 337 -17.52 5.99 -1.01
CA TYR A 337 -18.65 5.60 -0.18
C TYR A 337 -19.26 4.26 -0.61
N ASP A 338 -19.50 4.10 -1.91
CA ASP A 338 -20.12 2.90 -2.47
C ASP A 338 -19.24 1.66 -2.25
N VAL A 339 -17.92 1.81 -2.40
CA VAL A 339 -16.94 0.75 -2.14
C VAL A 339 -16.96 0.36 -0.65
N ILE A 340 -16.93 1.33 0.25
CA ILE A 340 -16.94 1.09 1.70
C ILE A 340 -18.25 0.41 2.13
N GLU A 341 -19.39 0.85 1.61
CA GLU A 341 -20.69 0.24 1.92
C GLU A 341 -20.81 -1.19 1.36
N MET A 342 -20.29 -1.44 0.16
CA MET A 342 -20.17 -2.79 -0.38
C MET A 342 -19.31 -3.69 0.52
N LEU A 343 -18.13 -3.21 0.93
CA LEU A 343 -17.21 -3.95 1.80
C LEU A 343 -17.80 -4.18 3.20
N ARG A 344 -18.53 -3.21 3.75
CA ARG A 344 -19.25 -3.34 5.02
C ARG A 344 -20.27 -4.48 4.99
N LYS A 345 -21.03 -4.63 3.90
CA LYS A 345 -21.95 -5.76 3.69
C LYS A 345 -21.23 -7.12 3.67
N LEU A 346 -19.93 -7.14 3.37
CA LEU A 346 -19.07 -8.32 3.40
C LEU A 346 -18.27 -8.47 4.72
N HIS A 347 -18.66 -7.72 5.76
CA HIS A 347 -18.07 -7.71 7.10
C HIS A 347 -16.65 -7.13 7.18
N PHE A 348 -16.28 -6.25 6.25
CA PHE A 348 -15.07 -5.46 6.39
C PHE A 348 -15.31 -4.21 7.23
N THR A 349 -14.35 -3.89 8.09
CA THR A 349 -14.19 -2.55 8.68
C THR A 349 -12.94 -1.93 8.05
N CYS A 350 -13.11 -0.75 7.46
CA CYS A 350 -12.08 -0.06 6.69
C CYS A 350 -11.60 1.20 7.40
N TYR A 351 -10.33 1.52 7.17
CA TYR A 351 -9.59 2.60 7.79
C TYR A 351 -8.70 3.30 6.75
N TRP A 352 -8.53 4.61 6.90
CA TRP A 352 -7.41 5.31 6.30
C TRP A 352 -6.11 4.80 6.96
N ALA A 353 -5.20 4.27 6.16
CA ALA A 353 -3.97 3.64 6.63
C ALA A 353 -2.81 4.64 6.58
N GLY A 354 -2.34 5.07 7.75
CA GLY A 354 -1.22 5.98 7.92
C GLY A 354 0.06 5.33 8.40
N ASP A 355 1.07 6.16 8.65
CA ASP A 355 2.29 5.76 9.34
C ASP A 355 1.97 5.50 10.82
N ASP A 356 1.87 4.22 11.17
CA ASP A 356 1.52 3.74 12.51
C ASP A 356 0.22 4.37 13.05
N ARG A 357 -0.75 4.66 12.18
CA ARG A 357 -2.04 5.27 12.52
C ARG A 357 -3.16 4.73 11.67
N LEU A 358 -4.37 4.68 12.24
CA LEU A 358 -5.60 4.29 11.54
C LEU A 358 -6.72 5.27 11.85
N TRP A 359 -7.43 5.74 10.82
CA TRP A 359 -8.68 6.49 10.99
C TRP A 359 -9.83 5.71 10.40
N LYS A 360 -10.78 5.30 11.24
CA LYS A 360 -11.91 4.47 10.80
C LYS A 360 -12.79 5.21 9.80
N ILE A 361 -13.18 4.50 8.74
CA ILE A 361 -14.08 4.98 7.68
C ILE A 361 -15.45 4.32 7.83
N THR A 362 -15.48 3.00 8.02
CA THR A 362 -16.73 2.23 8.17
C THR A 362 -17.46 2.65 9.44
N GLY A 363 -18.70 3.14 9.29
CA GLY A 363 -19.48 3.69 10.41
C GLY A 363 -19.06 5.09 10.86
N CYS A 364 -18.06 5.68 10.22
CA CYS A 364 -17.45 6.96 10.58
C CYS A 364 -17.34 7.90 9.37
N TRP A 365 -18.28 7.75 8.43
CA TRP A 365 -18.23 8.43 7.15
C TRP A 365 -18.37 9.95 7.28
N MET A 366 -17.56 10.69 6.53
CA MET A 366 -17.64 12.14 6.36
C MET A 366 -17.64 12.46 4.86
N SER A 367 -18.42 13.46 4.45
CA SER A 367 -18.58 13.88 3.05
C SER A 367 -17.25 14.08 2.30
N TYR A 368 -16.28 14.74 2.94
CA TYR A 368 -14.98 15.06 2.34
C TYR A 368 -14.07 13.85 2.12
N PHE A 369 -14.38 12.68 2.69
CA PHE A 369 -13.64 11.44 2.40
C PHE A 369 -13.74 11.02 0.94
N ASP A 370 -14.75 11.51 0.23
CA ASP A 370 -14.95 11.26 -1.19
C ASP A 370 -14.23 12.27 -2.11
N ILE A 371 -13.45 13.17 -1.53
CA ILE A 371 -12.56 14.05 -2.30
C ILE A 371 -11.42 13.19 -2.85
N LYS A 372 -11.45 13.03 -4.17
CA LYS A 372 -10.55 12.13 -4.89
C LYS A 372 -9.11 12.62 -4.76
N THR A 373 -8.32 11.87 -4.03
CA THR A 373 -6.93 12.18 -3.68
C THR A 373 -6.17 10.89 -3.48
N TRP A 374 -4.84 10.91 -3.52
CA TRP A 374 -4.10 9.68 -3.21
C TRP A 374 -4.17 9.40 -1.72
N ALA A 375 -4.60 8.19 -1.37
CA ALA A 375 -4.60 7.70 0.00
C ALA A 375 -4.52 6.17 0.02
N ASN A 376 -4.06 5.59 1.13
CA ASN A 376 -4.08 4.15 1.34
C ASN A 376 -5.24 3.78 2.28
N ILE A 377 -5.96 2.71 1.95
CA ILE A 377 -7.04 2.17 2.77
C ILE A 377 -6.70 0.74 3.16
N ALA A 378 -6.87 0.44 4.45
CA ALA A 378 -6.74 -0.89 5.01
C ALA A 378 -8.09 -1.35 5.57
N CYS A 379 -8.51 -2.56 5.24
CA CYS A 379 -9.77 -3.15 5.67
C CYS A 379 -9.53 -4.53 6.26
N VAL A 380 -10.28 -4.87 7.31
CA VAL A 380 -10.22 -6.16 7.98
C VAL A 380 -11.60 -6.82 8.04
N ASN A 381 -11.66 -8.11 7.71
CA ASN A 381 -12.87 -8.90 7.81
C ASN A 381 -13.09 -9.33 9.27
N VAL A 382 -13.96 -8.61 9.98
CA VAL A 382 -14.16 -8.76 11.42
C VAL A 382 -14.67 -10.13 11.83
N LYS A 383 -15.33 -10.86 10.91
CA LYS A 383 -15.83 -12.22 11.18
C LYS A 383 -14.74 -13.28 11.02
N LYS A 384 -13.75 -13.07 10.15
CA LYS A 384 -12.71 -14.08 9.88
C LYS A 384 -11.51 -13.97 10.82
N VAL A 385 -11.11 -12.74 11.12
CA VAL A 385 -9.91 -12.42 11.89
C VAL A 385 -10.24 -11.43 13.00
N PRO A 386 -11.09 -11.82 13.98
CA PRO A 386 -11.53 -10.94 15.05
C PRO A 386 -10.36 -10.38 15.88
N VAL A 387 -9.28 -11.15 16.04
CA VAL A 387 -8.05 -10.69 16.74
C VAL A 387 -7.42 -9.51 15.99
N LEU A 388 -7.20 -9.63 14.68
CA LEU A 388 -6.67 -8.52 13.86
C LEU A 388 -7.63 -7.33 13.87
N ALA A 389 -8.95 -7.57 13.82
CA ALA A 389 -9.93 -6.50 13.89
C ALA A 389 -9.86 -5.74 15.21
N SER A 390 -9.69 -6.44 16.33
CA SER A 390 -9.50 -5.82 17.65
C SER A 390 -8.22 -4.99 17.72
N ILE A 391 -7.11 -5.49 17.16
CA ILE A 391 -5.83 -4.77 17.09
C ILE A 391 -6.00 -3.47 16.29
N MET A 392 -6.64 -3.55 15.12
CA MET A 392 -6.88 -2.37 14.28
C MET A 392 -7.83 -1.36 14.94
N GLU A 393 -8.86 -1.82 15.66
CA GLU A 393 -9.76 -0.92 16.41
C GLU A 393 -9.02 -0.25 17.57
N ASN A 394 -8.21 -0.99 18.33
CA ASN A 394 -7.35 -0.41 19.38
C ASN A 394 -6.38 0.61 18.79
N LYS A 395 -5.79 0.32 17.62
CA LYS A 395 -4.90 1.24 16.92
C LYS A 395 -5.62 2.52 16.50
N PHE A 396 -6.88 2.42 16.06
CA PHE A 396 -7.74 3.57 15.80
C PHE A 396 -8.02 4.38 17.07
N GLN A 397 -8.41 3.75 18.17
CA GLN A 397 -8.66 4.45 19.44
C GLN A 397 -7.40 5.16 19.97
N ASN A 398 -6.24 4.51 19.88
CA ASN A 398 -4.95 5.12 20.21
C ASN A 398 -4.66 6.32 19.30
N THR A 399 -4.91 6.19 17.99
CA THR A 399 -4.77 7.29 17.02
C THR A 399 -5.63 8.50 17.43
N LEU A 400 -6.85 8.30 17.93
CA LEU A 400 -7.71 9.39 18.40
C LEU A 400 -7.25 10.02 19.72
N SER A 401 -6.58 9.25 20.57
CA SER A 401 -6.03 9.73 21.84
C SER A 401 -4.74 10.53 21.67
N GLU A 402 -4.02 10.35 20.56
CA GLU A 402 -2.84 11.15 20.25
C GLU A 402 -3.22 12.61 20.05
N ASP A 403 -2.60 13.46 20.86
CA ASP A 403 -2.89 14.89 20.84
C ASP A 403 -2.54 15.51 19.48
N LYS A 404 -3.34 16.50 19.07
CA LYS A 404 -3.65 16.94 17.68
C LYS A 404 -2.50 17.43 16.79
N GLN A 405 -1.24 17.05 17.04
CA GLN A 405 -0.09 17.75 16.50
C GLN A 405 0.87 17.03 15.54
N TRP A 406 0.63 15.77 15.17
CA TRP A 406 1.55 15.04 14.29
C TRP A 406 1.88 15.79 12.97
N TYR A 407 0.91 16.55 12.44
CA TYR A 407 1.09 17.36 11.22
C TYR A 407 1.88 18.67 11.38
N TRP A 408 1.97 19.24 12.58
CA TRP A 408 2.58 20.57 12.80
C TRP A 408 4.07 20.52 13.05
N GLN A 409 4.59 19.32 13.31
CA GLN A 409 5.96 19.12 13.73
C GLN A 409 6.89 18.86 12.55
N ASP A 410 6.37 18.49 11.37
CA ASP A 410 7.22 18.31 10.19
C ASP A 410 7.66 19.67 9.61
N PRO A 411 8.94 20.06 9.79
CA PRO A 411 9.44 21.34 9.30
C PRO A 411 9.45 21.42 7.77
N LYS A 412 9.36 20.28 7.07
CA LYS A 412 9.32 20.21 5.61
C LYS A 412 8.06 20.87 5.03
N TYR A 413 7.03 21.03 5.86
CA TYR A 413 5.79 21.63 5.41
C TYR A 413 5.40 22.83 6.27
N PRO A 414 5.34 24.06 5.72
CA PRO A 414 5.04 25.29 6.46
C PRO A 414 3.53 25.43 6.81
N TRP A 415 2.88 24.34 7.23
CA TRP A 415 1.45 24.25 7.53
C TRP A 415 1.00 25.19 8.63
N LYS A 416 1.88 25.52 9.59
CA LYS A 416 1.62 26.52 10.64
C LYS A 416 1.09 27.84 10.08
N ARG A 417 1.50 28.24 8.86
CA ARG A 417 0.98 29.47 8.21
C ARG A 417 -0.36 29.24 7.51
N ILE A 418 -0.54 28.11 6.84
CA ILE A 418 -1.75 27.79 6.07
C ILE A 418 -2.94 27.60 6.99
N VAL A 419 -2.77 26.85 8.08
CA VAL A 419 -3.91 26.56 8.96
C VAL A 419 -4.17 27.65 9.98
N LYS A 420 -3.16 28.43 10.41
CA LYS A 420 -3.47 29.69 11.10
C LYS A 420 -4.36 30.58 10.23
N ARG A 421 -4.12 30.65 8.91
CA ARG A 421 -5.00 31.38 7.98
C ARG A 421 -6.37 30.69 7.81
N ALA A 422 -6.42 29.37 7.67
CA ALA A 422 -7.69 28.64 7.51
C ALA A 422 -8.57 28.75 8.78
N GLN A 423 -7.98 28.60 9.97
CA GLN A 423 -8.67 28.78 11.26
C GLN A 423 -9.12 30.23 11.47
N PHE A 424 -8.37 31.22 10.96
CA PHE A 424 -8.79 32.62 11.00
C PHE A 424 -9.97 32.87 10.05
N GLN A 425 -9.93 32.33 8.84
CA GLN A 425 -11.00 32.48 7.85
C GLN A 425 -12.32 31.79 8.27
N VAL A 426 -12.25 30.68 9.01
CA VAL A 426 -13.43 30.02 9.59
C VAL A 426 -14.03 30.82 10.76
N LYS A 427 -13.25 31.68 11.44
CA LYS A 427 -13.80 32.59 12.46
C LYS A 427 -14.56 33.77 11.85
N ASP A 428 -14.16 34.23 10.67
CA ASP A 428 -14.74 35.41 10.02
C ASP A 428 -15.90 35.06 9.07
N HIS A 429 -15.98 33.82 8.59
CA HIS A 429 -17.19 33.28 7.97
C HIS A 429 -17.85 32.30 8.95
N VAL A 430 -18.97 32.72 9.56
CA VAL A 430 -19.95 31.84 10.22
C VAL A 430 -20.63 30.96 9.15
N LEU A 431 -19.83 30.10 8.54
CA LEU A 431 -20.24 28.85 7.94
C LEU A 431 -19.73 27.81 8.93
N MET A 432 -20.50 27.63 10.03
CA MET A 432 -20.67 26.26 10.50
C MET A 432 -21.11 25.51 9.25
N SER A 433 -20.19 24.73 8.67
CA SER A 433 -20.50 23.98 7.45
C SER A 433 -21.80 23.25 7.72
N THR A 434 -22.71 23.23 6.76
CA THR A 434 -23.97 22.48 6.84
C THR A 434 -23.76 21.09 7.42
N ASP A 435 -22.60 20.49 7.23
CA ASP A 435 -22.20 19.22 7.81
C ASP A 435 -22.09 19.22 9.34
N GLU A 436 -21.55 20.24 10.01
CA GLU A 436 -21.47 20.24 11.48
C GLU A 436 -22.85 20.48 12.12
N GLU A 437 -23.66 21.33 11.50
CA GLU A 437 -25.05 21.55 11.94
C GLU A 437 -25.94 20.34 11.61
N GLN A 438 -25.75 19.69 10.46
CA GLN A 438 -26.39 18.41 10.12
C GLN A 438 -25.90 17.28 11.02
N LEU A 439 -24.62 17.25 11.40
CA LEU A 439 -24.08 16.28 12.37
C LEU A 439 -24.70 16.52 13.75
N LYS A 440 -24.74 17.77 14.24
CA LYS A 440 -25.40 18.10 15.52
C LYS A 440 -26.88 17.71 15.46
N LYS A 441 -27.62 18.14 14.44
CA LYS A 441 -29.04 17.82 14.28
C LYS A 441 -29.33 16.32 14.14
N LYS A 442 -28.44 15.55 13.52
CA LYS A 442 -28.60 14.10 13.33
C LYS A 442 -28.26 13.27 14.57
N TYR A 443 -27.36 13.76 15.44
CA TYR A 443 -26.83 12.96 16.56
C TYR A 443 -27.13 13.52 17.96
N ILE A 444 -27.58 14.78 18.08
CA ILE A 444 -27.93 15.42 19.36
C ILE A 444 -29.45 15.56 19.50
N ASP A 445 -30.17 15.87 18.41
CA ASP A 445 -31.61 16.18 18.45
C ASP A 445 -32.52 14.98 18.08
N GLY A 446 -31.96 13.80 17.87
CA GLY A 446 -32.68 12.55 17.58
C GLY A 446 -32.01 11.36 18.25
#